data_AF-A0AA88J6X4-F1
#
_entry.id   AF-A0AA88J6X4-F1
#
_cell.length_a   1.000
_cell.length_b   1.000
_cell.length_c   1.000
_cell.angle_alpha   90.00
_cell.angle_beta   90.00
_cell.angle_gamma   90.00
#
_symmetry.space_group_name_H-M   'P 1'
#
loop_
_entity.id
_entity.type
_entity.pdbx_description
1 polymer ?
#
loop_
_entity_poly.entity_id
_entity_poly.type
_entity_poly.pdbx_seq_one_letter_code
_entity_poly.pdbx_strand_id
1 'polypeptide(L)'
;MKSFNKFMTLSFVMKKVRSGLCVWPGMRQLCLRKGLLYGFMRLFSSPLKTLRGASRSLRVDQFCSVVNMSSTLQIELVIGSGIDKERIPGIDIILNDGDKWMFAGHEVHVMETPGHTRGHISFYFPGSGAIFTGDTLFSLSCGKLFEGTPEQMLSSLKKIMALPDDTNMYCGHEYTLSNAKFALSIEPENEALQSYAAHVAHLRNKSLPTIPTTLKLEKACNPFLRTSSREIRQSLNIPPAANDAEALGVIRQAKDNF
;
A
#
# COMPACT_ATOMS: atom_id res chain seq x y z
N MET A 1 23.13 39.36 45.06
CA MET A 1 23.04 40.30 43.92
C MET A 1 22.68 39.47 42.70
N LYS A 2 21.41 39.48 42.26
CA LYS A 2 20.85 40.41 41.24
C LYS A 2 21.63 40.26 39.92
N SER A 3 21.05 39.63 38.88
CA SER A 3 20.05 40.22 37.93
C SER A 3 20.75 40.34 36.56
N PHE A 4 20.20 40.07 35.36
CA PHE A 4 18.84 39.83 34.86
C PHE A 4 18.94 39.40 33.36
N ASN A 5 17.96 38.61 32.90
CA ASN A 5 17.21 38.64 31.61
C ASN A 5 17.96 38.59 30.26
N LYS A 6 17.47 37.89 29.21
CA LYS A 6 16.09 37.97 28.67
C LYS A 6 15.78 36.81 27.68
N PHE A 7 14.59 36.23 27.86
CA PHE A 7 13.65 35.60 26.90
C PHE A 7 14.08 35.26 25.46
N MET A 8 13.75 34.03 25.03
CA MET A 8 12.81 33.86 23.91
C MET A 8 12.06 32.52 24.00
N THR A 9 10.79 32.60 24.38
CA THR A 9 9.78 31.56 24.24
C THR A 9 9.41 31.46 22.76
N LEU A 10 9.59 30.30 22.13
CA LEU A 10 8.86 29.98 20.90
C LEU A 10 7.77 28.96 21.22
N SER A 11 6.57 29.52 21.47
CA SER A 11 5.32 28.79 21.29
C SER A 11 5.14 28.57 19.79
N PHE A 12 5.24 27.32 19.34
CA PHE A 12 4.66 26.93 18.05
C PHE A 12 3.27 26.39 18.29
N VAL A 13 2.27 27.20 17.95
CA VAL A 13 0.92 26.75 17.66
C VAL A 13 1.00 25.83 16.44
N MET A 14 1.11 24.52 16.65
CA MET A 14 0.85 23.56 15.57
C MET A 14 -0.65 23.50 15.35
N LYS A 15 -1.10 24.27 14.35
CA LYS A 15 -2.41 24.11 13.72
C LYS A 15 -2.55 22.65 13.27
N LYS A 16 -3.68 22.08 13.66
CA LYS A 16 -4.23 20.78 13.28
C LYS A 16 -4.13 20.60 11.75
N VAL A 17 -3.21 19.77 11.29
CA VAL A 17 -3.18 19.27 9.90
C VAL A 17 -3.46 17.78 9.95
N ARG A 18 -4.62 17.41 9.41
CA ARG A 18 -4.98 16.02 9.09
C ARG A 18 -4.15 15.61 7.86
N SER A 19 -3.24 14.65 8.02
CA SER A 19 -2.69 13.84 6.91
C SER A 19 -1.90 12.68 7.49
N GLY A 20 -2.32 11.45 7.19
CA GLY A 20 -1.68 10.21 7.64
C GLY A 20 -0.24 10.07 7.12
N LEU A 21 0.61 9.43 7.92
CA LEU A 21 1.97 9.09 7.52
C LEU A 21 1.95 7.95 6.48
N CYS A 22 2.66 8.16 5.37
CA CYS A 22 3.03 7.11 4.42
C CYS A 22 4.12 6.22 5.05
N VAL A 23 3.92 4.90 5.05
CA VAL A 23 4.79 3.93 5.73
C VAL A 23 5.65 3.21 4.70
N TRP A 24 6.80 3.80 4.35
CA TRP A 24 7.87 3.13 3.64
C TRP A 24 9.13 3.15 4.52
N PRO A 25 9.57 2.02 5.09
CA PRO A 25 10.81 2.00 5.87
C PRO A 25 12.00 2.21 4.94
N GLY A 26 12.71 3.33 5.07
CA GLY A 26 14.03 3.54 4.46
C GLY A 26 14.16 4.61 3.36
N MET A 27 13.12 5.36 3.02
CA MET A 27 13.24 6.51 2.11
C MET A 27 13.46 7.81 2.90
N ARG A 28 14.62 8.43 2.73
CA ARG A 28 14.83 9.83 3.13
C ARG A 28 13.74 10.68 2.47
N GLN A 29 12.96 11.37 3.30
CA GLN A 29 11.95 12.34 2.89
C GLN A 29 12.54 13.40 1.97
N LEU A 30 12.14 13.38 0.70
CA LEU A 30 12.13 14.55 -0.18
C LEU A 30 11.16 14.26 -1.33
N CYS A 31 9.89 14.63 -1.16
CA CYS A 31 9.23 15.56 -2.06
C CYS A 31 7.77 15.78 -1.64
N LEU A 32 7.50 17.06 -1.37
CA LEU A 32 6.19 17.66 -1.21
C LEU A 32 5.39 17.58 -2.53
N ARG A 33 4.09 17.32 -2.38
CA ARG A 33 2.97 17.53 -3.32
C ARG A 33 2.70 16.44 -4.38
N LYS A 34 1.51 15.84 -4.20
CA LYS A 34 0.56 15.27 -5.19
C LYS A 34 1.06 14.12 -6.07
N GLY A 35 0.65 12.90 -5.71
CA GLY A 35 0.73 11.71 -6.55
C GLY A 35 0.39 10.46 -5.75
N LEU A 36 -0.83 10.38 -5.22
CA LEU A 36 -1.25 9.34 -4.27
C LEU A 36 -2.61 8.73 -4.66
N LEU A 37 -2.87 8.67 -5.97
CA LEU A 37 -4.15 8.21 -6.53
C LEU A 37 -4.01 6.99 -7.45
N TYR A 38 -2.79 6.66 -7.87
CA TYR A 38 -2.48 5.58 -8.80
C TYR A 38 -1.38 4.75 -8.14
N GLY A 39 -1.47 3.41 -8.15
CA GLY A 39 -0.51 2.49 -7.54
C GLY A 39 0.91 2.61 -8.13
N PHE A 40 1.59 3.69 -7.78
CA PHE A 40 2.77 4.23 -8.43
C PHE A 40 3.99 4.03 -7.54
N MET A 41 5.08 3.54 -8.12
CA MET A 41 6.33 3.30 -7.42
C MET A 41 7.44 4.13 -8.05
N ARG A 42 8.04 5.05 -7.28
CA ARG A 42 9.29 5.75 -7.66
C ARG A 42 10.47 4.97 -7.14
N LEU A 43 11.43 4.68 -8.01
CA LEU A 43 12.64 3.97 -7.64
C LEU A 43 13.89 4.84 -7.73
N PHE A 44 14.64 4.90 -6.62
CA PHE A 44 15.97 5.49 -6.59
C PHE A 44 17.05 4.42 -6.81
N SER A 45 17.85 4.57 -7.86
CA SER A 45 19.11 3.82 -8.00
C SER A 45 20.21 4.52 -7.17
N SER A 46 20.95 3.73 -6.39
CA SER A 46 22.02 4.24 -5.49
C SER A 46 23.20 4.81 -6.28
N PRO A 47 23.94 5.81 -5.76
CA PRO A 47 25.05 6.43 -6.48
C PRO A 47 26.20 5.42 -6.73
N LEU A 48 26.68 5.37 -7.97
CA LEU A 48 27.77 4.54 -8.52
C LEU A 48 29.16 4.66 -7.83
N LYS A 49 29.26 5.30 -6.65
CA LYS A 49 30.55 5.54 -5.97
C LYS A 49 31.10 4.30 -5.24
N THR A 50 30.31 3.27 -4.97
CA THR A 50 30.73 2.14 -4.13
C THR A 50 31.33 0.95 -4.90
N LEU A 51 31.44 1.01 -6.23
CA LEU A 51 31.91 -0.11 -7.07
C LEU A 51 33.27 0.15 -7.75
N ARG A 52 34.18 0.91 -7.12
CA ARG A 52 35.58 0.98 -7.59
C ARG A 52 36.34 -0.36 -7.49
N GLY A 53 35.86 -1.31 -6.68
CA GLY A 53 36.46 -2.64 -6.56
C GLY A 53 36.00 -3.66 -7.61
N ALA A 54 34.77 -3.54 -8.12
CA ALA A 54 34.16 -4.57 -8.98
C ALA A 54 34.31 -4.29 -10.49
N SER A 55 34.64 -3.07 -10.90
CA SER A 55 34.76 -2.71 -12.32
C SER A 55 35.82 -3.52 -13.06
N ARG A 56 36.88 -3.96 -12.36
CA ARG A 56 37.92 -4.85 -12.94
C ARG A 56 37.45 -6.29 -13.15
N SER A 57 36.46 -6.76 -12.40
CA SER A 57 36.03 -8.17 -12.48
C SER A 57 35.03 -8.42 -13.62
N LEU A 58 34.41 -7.38 -14.17
CA LEU A 58 33.32 -7.48 -15.13
C LEU A 58 33.66 -6.96 -16.55
N ARG A 59 34.90 -6.51 -16.81
CA ARG A 59 35.37 -5.96 -18.10
C ARG A 59 34.37 -5.00 -18.78
N VAL A 60 33.84 -4.05 -18.02
CA VAL A 60 32.85 -3.07 -18.52
C VAL A 60 33.49 -2.06 -19.49
N ASP A 61 34.81 -1.99 -19.53
CA ASP A 61 35.61 -1.20 -20.48
C ASP A 61 35.46 -1.65 -21.95
N GLN A 62 34.92 -2.85 -22.20
CA GLN A 62 34.63 -3.33 -23.55
C GLN A 62 33.34 -2.80 -24.17
N PHE A 63 32.43 -2.17 -23.40
CA PHE A 63 31.09 -1.80 -23.88
C PHE A 63 30.82 -0.29 -24.01
N CYS A 64 31.68 0.58 -23.48
CA CYS A 64 31.53 2.03 -23.64
C CYS A 64 32.86 2.76 -23.42
N SER A 65 33.27 3.60 -24.38
CA SER A 65 34.30 4.61 -24.17
C SER A 65 33.75 5.75 -23.30
N VAL A 66 33.87 5.60 -21.97
CA VAL A 66 33.48 6.66 -21.03
C VAL A 66 34.58 7.71 -20.98
N VAL A 67 34.46 8.75 -21.79
CA VAL A 67 35.26 9.97 -21.64
C VAL A 67 34.46 10.96 -20.79
N ASN A 68 35.03 11.29 -19.63
CA ASN A 68 34.59 12.28 -18.64
C ASN A 68 33.52 11.85 -17.61
N MET A 69 34.01 11.51 -16.42
CA MET A 69 33.23 11.33 -15.18
C MET A 69 33.14 12.65 -14.40
N SER A 70 31.99 13.33 -14.41
CA SER A 70 31.69 14.33 -13.36
C SER A 70 30.21 14.56 -13.02
N SER A 71 29.28 13.75 -13.52
CA SER A 71 27.88 13.81 -13.08
C SER A 71 27.37 12.41 -12.77
N THR A 72 26.91 12.21 -11.54
CA THR A 72 26.22 10.98 -11.14
C THR A 72 24.91 10.94 -11.90
N LEU A 73 24.80 10.12 -12.94
CA LEU A 73 23.54 9.84 -13.61
C LEU A 73 22.64 9.07 -12.62
N GLN A 74 21.63 9.74 -12.08
CA GLN A 74 20.51 9.09 -11.41
C GLN A 74 19.45 8.82 -12.47
N ILE A 75 19.23 7.53 -12.76
CA ILE A 75 18.10 7.11 -13.58
C ILE A 75 16.98 6.78 -12.59
N GLU A 76 15.97 7.64 -12.53
CA GLU A 76 14.67 7.37 -11.89
C GLU A 76 13.82 6.69 -12.96
N LEU A 77 13.41 5.45 -12.72
CA LEU A 77 12.47 4.75 -13.58
C LEU A 77 11.10 4.80 -12.95
N VAL A 78 10.14 5.22 -13.74
CA VAL A 78 8.73 5.29 -13.38
C VAL A 78 8.01 4.08 -13.98
N ILE A 79 7.49 3.23 -13.11
CA ILE A 79 6.82 2.00 -13.50
C ILE A 79 5.32 2.15 -13.21
N GLY A 80 4.49 1.75 -14.16
CA GLY A 80 3.05 1.93 -14.03
C GLY A 80 2.21 1.02 -14.91
N SER A 81 0.91 1.10 -14.69
CA SER A 81 -0.11 0.34 -15.40
C SER A 81 -0.26 0.79 -16.85
N GLY A 82 -0.40 -0.15 -17.78
CA GLY A 82 -0.73 0.13 -19.18
C GLY A 82 -2.09 0.79 -19.37
N ILE A 83 -3.07 0.47 -18.52
CA ILE A 83 -4.39 1.10 -18.52
C ILE A 83 -4.28 2.59 -18.16
N ASP A 84 -3.34 2.93 -17.25
CA ASP A 84 -3.16 4.29 -16.74
C ASP A 84 -1.97 5.03 -17.34
N LYS A 85 -1.36 4.54 -18.42
CA LYS A 85 -0.15 5.13 -19.01
C LYS A 85 -0.28 6.64 -19.28
N GLU A 86 -1.43 7.10 -19.79
CA GLU A 86 -1.68 8.52 -20.10
C GLU A 86 -1.94 9.36 -18.84
N ARG A 87 -2.24 8.72 -17.71
CA ARG A 87 -2.53 9.34 -16.41
C ARG A 87 -1.34 9.30 -15.45
N ILE A 88 -0.27 8.58 -15.80
CA ILE A 88 0.93 8.42 -14.99
C ILE A 88 2.04 9.31 -15.57
N PRO A 89 2.33 10.47 -14.96
CA PRO A 89 3.32 11.40 -15.49
C PRO A 89 4.72 10.77 -15.47
N GLY A 90 5.37 10.78 -16.65
CA GLY A 90 6.75 10.33 -16.79
C GLY A 90 6.92 8.82 -16.77
N ILE A 91 5.89 8.02 -17.09
CA ILE A 91 6.00 6.55 -17.15
C ILE A 91 7.09 6.10 -18.15
N ASP A 92 8.03 5.30 -17.66
CA ASP A 92 9.12 4.72 -18.44
C ASP A 92 8.84 3.25 -18.77
N ILE A 93 8.25 2.52 -17.82
CA ILE A 93 7.95 1.09 -17.93
C ILE A 93 6.46 0.86 -17.74
N ILE A 94 5.83 0.33 -18.78
CA ILE A 94 4.42 -0.03 -18.80
C ILE A 94 4.29 -1.53 -18.50
N LEU A 95 3.45 -1.88 -17.53
CA LEU A 95 3.15 -3.24 -17.12
C LEU A 95 1.63 -3.50 -17.15
N ASN A 96 1.23 -4.73 -17.48
CA ASN A 96 -0.16 -5.18 -17.61
C ASN A 96 -0.43 -6.41 -16.74
N ASP A 97 -1.69 -6.83 -16.62
CA ASP A 97 -2.06 -8.04 -15.86
C ASP A 97 -1.28 -9.28 -16.33
N GLY A 98 -0.71 -10.01 -15.39
CA GLY A 98 0.01 -11.26 -15.66
C GLY A 98 1.45 -11.07 -16.15
N ASP A 99 1.91 -9.84 -16.37
CA ASP A 99 3.30 -9.59 -16.69
C ASP A 99 4.23 -10.06 -15.56
N LYS A 100 5.37 -10.61 -15.96
CA LYS A 100 6.47 -10.94 -15.07
C LYS A 100 7.63 -10.01 -15.36
N TRP A 101 8.07 -9.29 -14.33
CA TRP A 101 9.12 -8.29 -14.45
C TRP A 101 10.26 -8.59 -13.48
N MET A 102 11.50 -8.37 -13.90
CA MET A 102 12.68 -8.57 -13.05
C MET A 102 13.10 -7.26 -12.39
N PHE A 103 12.90 -7.19 -11.08
CA PHE A 103 13.33 -6.07 -10.25
C PHE A 103 14.61 -6.41 -9.49
N ALA A 104 15.74 -5.86 -9.92
CA ALA A 104 17.03 -6.04 -9.22
C ALA A 104 17.37 -7.52 -8.91
N GLY A 105 17.01 -8.44 -9.82
CA GLY A 105 17.22 -9.88 -9.63
C GLY A 105 16.07 -10.63 -8.95
N HIS A 106 14.98 -9.95 -8.58
CA HIS A 106 13.77 -10.55 -8.04
C HIS A 106 12.64 -10.56 -9.07
N GLU A 107 11.99 -11.71 -9.25
CA GLU A 107 10.78 -11.80 -10.09
C GLU A 107 9.62 -11.08 -9.40
N VAL A 108 8.89 -10.26 -10.16
CA VAL A 108 7.69 -9.53 -9.76
C VAL A 108 6.55 -9.97 -10.66
N HIS A 109 5.46 -10.43 -10.07
CA HIS A 109 4.22 -10.73 -10.78
C HIS A 109 3.31 -9.53 -10.68
N VAL A 110 2.92 -9.00 -11.83
CA VAL A 110 2.02 -7.84 -11.94
C VAL A 110 0.59 -8.34 -11.96
N MET A 111 -0.24 -7.76 -11.12
CA MET A 111 -1.66 -8.12 -11.00
C MET A 111 -2.50 -6.87 -11.18
N GLU A 112 -3.34 -6.82 -12.21
CA GLU A 112 -4.36 -5.77 -12.31
C GLU A 112 -5.41 -5.99 -11.22
N THR A 113 -5.63 -4.93 -10.44
CA THR A 113 -6.51 -4.91 -9.29
C THR A 113 -7.50 -3.74 -9.34
N PRO A 114 -8.33 -3.64 -10.40
CA PRO A 114 -9.29 -2.55 -10.56
C PRO A 114 -10.31 -2.51 -9.41
N GLY A 115 -10.77 -1.31 -9.08
CA GLY A 115 -11.78 -1.08 -8.05
C GLY A 115 -11.64 0.32 -7.46
N HIS A 116 -10.48 0.61 -6.87
CA HIS A 116 -10.16 1.96 -6.41
C HIS A 116 -10.05 2.92 -7.59
N THR A 117 -9.13 2.61 -8.50
CA THR A 117 -9.07 3.16 -9.85
C THR A 117 -9.24 2.03 -10.86
N ARG A 118 -9.51 2.37 -12.13
CA ARG A 118 -9.66 1.38 -13.20
C ARG A 118 -8.34 0.75 -13.65
N GLY A 119 -7.23 1.46 -13.50
CA GLY A 119 -5.90 0.98 -13.90
C GLY A 119 -5.00 0.57 -12.74
N HIS A 120 -5.55 0.39 -11.52
CA HIS A 120 -4.74 0.00 -10.37
C HIS A 120 -4.06 -1.37 -10.60
N ILE A 121 -2.77 -1.48 -10.27
CA ILE A 121 -2.01 -2.73 -10.26
C ILE A 121 -1.39 -2.98 -8.89
N SER A 122 -1.22 -4.26 -8.55
CA SER A 122 -0.51 -4.75 -7.38
C SER A 122 0.73 -5.54 -7.81
N PHE A 123 1.77 -5.50 -6.99
CA PHE A 123 3.05 -6.16 -7.28
C PHE A 123 3.31 -7.28 -6.27
N TYR A 124 3.32 -8.52 -6.75
CA TYR A 124 3.63 -9.68 -5.92
C TYR A 124 5.08 -10.15 -6.16
N PHE A 125 5.83 -10.30 -5.08
CA PHE A 125 7.21 -10.79 -5.04
C PHE A 125 7.21 -12.19 -4.45
N PRO A 126 7.05 -13.26 -5.27
CA PRO A 126 6.97 -14.63 -4.78
C PRO A 126 8.20 -15.04 -3.97
N GLY A 127 9.40 -14.67 -4.42
CA GLY A 127 10.66 -15.01 -3.72
C GLY A 127 10.80 -14.39 -2.32
N SER A 128 10.05 -13.32 -2.04
CA SER A 128 10.03 -12.63 -0.73
C SER A 128 8.74 -12.89 0.05
N GLY A 129 7.79 -13.63 -0.52
CA GLY A 129 6.44 -13.81 0.06
C GLY A 129 5.76 -12.47 0.39
N ALA A 130 5.83 -11.48 -0.50
CA ALA A 130 5.34 -10.13 -0.24
C ALA A 130 4.47 -9.59 -1.38
N ILE A 131 3.38 -8.91 -1.06
CA ILE A 131 2.55 -8.18 -2.04
C ILE A 131 2.41 -6.70 -1.65
N PHE A 132 2.55 -5.84 -2.65
CA PHE A 132 2.25 -4.41 -2.56
C PHE A 132 0.91 -4.14 -3.21
N THR A 133 -0.11 -3.79 -2.41
CA THR A 133 -1.51 -3.72 -2.83
C THR A 133 -2.00 -2.29 -3.12
N GLY A 134 -1.14 -1.29 -2.90
CA GLY A 134 -1.51 0.13 -3.02
C GLY A 134 -2.79 0.42 -2.26
N ASP A 135 -3.79 0.93 -2.98
CA ASP A 135 -5.08 1.33 -2.43
C ASP A 135 -6.21 0.34 -2.76
N THR A 136 -5.89 -0.85 -3.32
CA THR A 136 -6.87 -1.93 -3.51
C THR A 136 -7.25 -2.55 -2.16
N LEU A 137 -6.26 -3.07 -1.42
CA LEU A 137 -6.46 -3.77 -0.16
C LEU A 137 -5.63 -3.13 0.95
N PHE A 138 -6.30 -2.75 2.04
CA PHE A 138 -5.69 -2.28 3.28
C PHE A 138 -5.85 -3.32 4.36
N SER A 139 -5.10 -3.19 5.45
CA SER A 139 -5.45 -3.97 6.64
C SER A 139 -6.83 -3.57 7.15
N LEU A 140 -7.72 -4.56 7.29
CA LEU A 140 -9.11 -4.45 7.74
C LEU A 140 -10.03 -3.59 6.84
N SER A 141 -9.63 -3.23 5.62
CA SER A 141 -10.54 -2.65 4.63
C SER A 141 -10.11 -2.82 3.18
N CYS A 142 -10.93 -2.41 2.21
CA CYS A 142 -10.47 -2.14 0.84
C CYS A 142 -10.47 -0.63 0.53
N GLY A 143 -9.99 -0.26 -0.65
CA GLY A 143 -10.10 1.09 -1.20
C GLY A 143 -11.54 1.56 -1.35
N LYS A 144 -11.73 2.89 -1.38
CA LYS A 144 -12.99 3.48 -1.86
C LYS A 144 -13.14 3.21 -3.35
N LEU A 145 -14.36 3.00 -3.82
CA LEU A 145 -14.65 2.74 -5.23
C LEU A 145 -14.84 4.07 -5.98
N PHE A 146 -13.75 4.73 -6.35
CA PHE A 146 -13.84 6.01 -7.07
C PHE A 146 -14.14 5.82 -8.55
N GLU A 147 -13.52 4.82 -9.19
CA GLU A 147 -13.66 4.60 -10.63
C GLU A 147 -14.15 3.19 -10.98
N GLY A 148 -14.18 2.27 -10.02
CA GLY A 148 -14.57 0.88 -10.22
C GLY A 148 -15.88 0.49 -9.54
N THR A 149 -16.29 -0.75 -9.72
CA THR A 149 -17.52 -1.33 -9.15
C THR A 149 -17.23 -2.32 -8.03
N PRO A 150 -18.23 -2.69 -7.20
CA PRO A 150 -18.08 -3.74 -6.21
C PRO A 150 -17.63 -5.09 -6.81
N GLU A 151 -18.09 -5.44 -8.00
CA GLU A 151 -17.70 -6.65 -8.72
C GLU A 151 -16.21 -6.62 -9.09
N GLN A 152 -15.72 -5.48 -9.59
CA GLN A 152 -14.32 -5.30 -9.93
C GLN A 152 -13.43 -5.41 -8.68
N MET A 153 -13.79 -4.70 -7.61
CA MET A 153 -13.06 -4.79 -6.35
C MET A 153 -13.08 -6.22 -5.80
N LEU A 154 -14.22 -6.90 -5.79
CA LEU A 154 -14.31 -8.28 -5.33
C LEU A 154 -13.40 -9.21 -6.14
N SER A 155 -13.38 -9.08 -7.47
CA SER A 155 -12.50 -9.84 -8.35
C SER A 155 -11.03 -9.61 -8.01
N SER A 156 -10.63 -8.35 -7.83
CA SER A 156 -9.29 -7.96 -7.42
C SER A 156 -8.88 -8.54 -6.07
N LEU A 157 -9.77 -8.48 -5.09
CA LEU A 157 -9.55 -9.07 -3.77
C LEU A 157 -9.42 -10.60 -3.85
N LYS A 158 -10.22 -11.26 -4.69
CA LYS A 158 -10.11 -12.71 -4.92
C LYS A 158 -8.77 -13.10 -5.54
N LYS A 159 -8.24 -12.33 -6.50
CA LYS A 159 -6.89 -12.55 -7.04
C LYS A 159 -5.84 -12.50 -5.92
N ILE A 160 -5.89 -11.47 -5.08
CA ILE A 160 -4.94 -11.32 -3.96
C ILE A 160 -5.09 -12.45 -2.95
N MET A 161 -6.32 -12.83 -2.58
CA MET A 161 -6.59 -13.90 -1.62
C MET A 161 -6.17 -15.30 -2.10
N ALA A 162 -5.98 -15.49 -3.41
CA ALA A 162 -5.50 -16.76 -3.96
C ALA A 162 -3.99 -17.00 -3.71
N LEU A 163 -3.26 -15.96 -3.27
CA LEU A 163 -1.86 -16.08 -2.88
C LEU A 163 -1.69 -16.84 -1.54
N PRO A 164 -0.48 -17.34 -1.23
CA PRO A 164 -0.20 -18.03 0.03
C PRO A 164 -0.59 -17.22 1.27
N ASP A 165 -1.12 -17.90 2.29
CA ASP A 165 -1.61 -17.30 3.53
C ASP A 165 -0.53 -16.54 4.31
N ASP A 166 0.72 -16.96 4.22
CA ASP A 166 1.90 -16.34 4.85
C ASP A 166 2.45 -15.14 4.06
N THR A 167 1.81 -14.76 2.94
CA THR A 167 2.20 -13.58 2.17
C THR A 167 2.04 -12.31 3.02
N ASN A 168 3.14 -11.57 3.18
CA ASN A 168 3.15 -10.26 3.81
C ASN A 168 2.53 -9.21 2.89
N MET A 169 1.57 -8.45 3.40
CA MET A 169 0.83 -7.44 2.64
C MET A 169 1.25 -6.03 3.04
N TYR A 170 1.66 -5.24 2.06
CA TYR A 170 2.06 -3.85 2.19
C TYR A 170 1.09 -2.96 1.41
N CYS A 171 0.31 -2.16 2.13
CA CYS A 171 -0.68 -1.26 1.55
C CYS A 171 -0.22 0.21 1.59
N GLY A 172 -0.93 1.08 0.86
CA GLY A 172 -0.54 2.49 0.68
C GLY A 172 -0.67 3.39 1.92
N HIS A 173 -1.46 2.99 2.93
CA HIS A 173 -1.86 3.88 4.02
C HIS A 173 -2.02 3.20 5.39
N GLU A 174 -1.69 3.94 6.44
CA GLU A 174 -1.87 3.54 7.85
C GLU A 174 -3.31 3.83 8.33
N TYR A 175 -4.28 3.08 7.79
CA TYR A 175 -5.71 3.19 8.15
C TYR A 175 -6.21 2.13 9.14
N THR A 176 -5.34 1.20 9.55
CA THR A 176 -5.71 -0.02 10.25
C THR A 176 -6.51 0.23 11.53
N LEU A 177 -6.16 1.26 12.32
CA LEU A 177 -6.91 1.59 13.54
C LEU A 177 -8.34 2.07 13.27
N SER A 178 -8.55 2.95 12.27
CA SER A 178 -9.91 3.35 11.88
C SER A 178 -10.67 2.20 11.26
N ASN A 179 -9.99 1.34 10.50
CA ASN A 179 -10.60 0.17 9.88
C ASN A 179 -11.05 -0.85 10.92
N ALA A 180 -10.24 -1.09 11.96
CA ALA A 180 -10.58 -1.96 13.08
C ALA A 180 -11.85 -1.51 13.81
N LYS A 181 -12.03 -0.19 14.03
CA LYS A 181 -13.24 0.36 14.64
C LYS A 181 -14.49 0.05 13.82
N PHE A 182 -14.41 0.24 12.51
CA PHE A 182 -15.52 -0.11 11.62
C PHE A 182 -15.79 -1.62 11.62
N ALA A 183 -14.74 -2.44 11.46
CA ALA A 183 -14.89 -3.89 11.44
C ALA A 183 -15.54 -4.42 12.73
N LEU A 184 -15.13 -3.94 13.91
CA LEU A 184 -15.73 -4.32 15.20
C LEU A 184 -17.18 -3.84 15.35
N SER A 185 -17.60 -2.80 14.62
CA SER A 185 -18.99 -2.35 14.66
C SER A 185 -19.96 -3.28 13.93
N ILE A 186 -19.45 -4.11 13.01
CA ILE A 186 -20.26 -5.00 12.17
C ILE A 186 -19.99 -6.50 12.39
N GLU A 187 -18.86 -6.85 13.02
CA GLU A 187 -18.50 -8.23 13.39
C GLU A 187 -17.89 -8.27 14.81
N PRO A 188 -18.62 -7.79 15.85
CA PRO A 188 -18.10 -7.68 17.22
C PRO A 188 -17.71 -9.01 17.86
N GLU A 189 -18.31 -10.14 17.49
CA GLU A 189 -18.07 -11.45 18.11
C GLU A 189 -16.85 -12.19 17.51
N ASN A 190 -16.20 -11.62 16.49
CA ASN A 190 -15.00 -12.21 15.89
C ASN A 190 -13.77 -12.04 16.80
N GLU A 191 -13.43 -13.08 17.58
CA GLU A 191 -12.29 -13.09 18.53
C GLU A 191 -10.94 -12.77 17.86
N ALA A 192 -10.73 -13.21 16.61
CA ALA A 192 -9.51 -12.92 15.86
C ALA A 192 -9.42 -11.41 15.54
N LEU A 193 -10.55 -10.80 15.16
CA LEU A 193 -10.65 -9.36 14.93
C LEU A 193 -10.48 -8.57 16.24
N GLN A 194 -11.09 -9.00 17.34
CA GLN A 194 -10.91 -8.37 18.65
C GLN A 194 -9.44 -8.35 19.06
N SER A 195 -8.77 -9.50 18.98
CA SER A 195 -7.35 -9.66 19.31
C SER A 195 -6.48 -8.79 18.42
N TYR A 196 -6.76 -8.76 17.12
CA TYR A 196 -5.99 -7.96 16.17
C TYR A 196 -6.21 -6.46 16.37
N ALA A 197 -7.45 -6.03 16.61
CA ALA A 197 -7.77 -4.63 16.89
C ALA A 197 -7.08 -4.12 18.17
N ALA A 198 -7.00 -4.96 19.21
CA ALA A 198 -6.25 -4.64 20.43
C ALA A 198 -4.75 -4.48 20.15
N HIS A 199 -4.16 -5.38 19.35
CA HIS A 199 -2.78 -5.28 18.92
C HIS A 199 -2.50 -4.01 18.10
N VAL A 200 -3.39 -3.68 17.16
CA VAL A 200 -3.33 -2.45 16.36
C VAL A 200 -3.39 -1.22 17.26
N ALA A 201 -4.31 -1.18 18.23
CA ALA A 201 -4.40 -0.07 19.19
C ALA A 201 -3.10 0.07 20.01
N HIS A 202 -2.50 -1.05 20.45
CA HIS A 202 -1.22 -1.04 21.16
C HIS A 202 -0.09 -0.44 20.32
N LEU A 203 0.04 -0.86 19.04
CA LEU A 203 1.06 -0.32 18.12
C LEU A 203 0.87 1.18 17.88
N ARG A 204 -0.37 1.61 17.59
CA ARG A 204 -0.67 3.01 17.28
C ARG A 204 -0.52 3.93 18.50
N ASN A 205 -0.81 3.46 19.71
CA ASN A 205 -0.52 4.20 20.94
C ASN A 205 0.98 4.48 21.13
N LYS A 206 1.84 3.64 20.56
CA LYS A 206 3.30 3.83 20.51
C LYS A 206 3.78 4.50 19.22
N SER A 207 2.86 5.00 18.38
CA SER A 207 3.15 5.56 17.05
C SER A 207 3.89 4.60 16.09
N LEU A 208 3.82 3.28 16.34
CA LEU A 208 4.42 2.27 15.49
C LEU A 208 3.50 1.91 14.31
N PRO A 209 4.05 1.57 13.14
CA PRO A 209 3.26 1.12 12.00
C PRO A 209 2.58 -0.22 12.28
N THR A 210 1.47 -0.48 11.58
CA THR A 210 0.72 -1.75 11.66
C THR A 210 0.90 -2.62 10.42
N ILE A 211 1.71 -2.14 9.48
CA ILE A 211 2.05 -2.79 8.21
C ILE A 211 3.52 -3.27 8.29
N PRO A 212 3.84 -4.47 7.77
CA PRO A 212 2.95 -5.39 7.06
C PRO A 212 1.95 -6.12 7.96
N THR A 213 0.86 -6.56 7.34
CA THR A 213 -0.03 -7.63 7.86
C THR A 213 0.20 -8.90 7.02
N THR A 214 -0.54 -9.98 7.27
CA THR A 214 -0.50 -11.21 6.46
C THR A 214 -1.86 -11.50 5.83
N LEU A 215 -1.87 -12.15 4.67
CA LEU A 215 -3.13 -12.53 4.03
C LEU A 215 -3.97 -13.46 4.91
N LYS A 216 -3.35 -14.34 5.70
CA LYS A 216 -4.02 -15.17 6.70
C LYS A 216 -4.84 -14.33 7.68
N LEU A 217 -4.21 -13.28 8.24
CA LEU A 217 -4.86 -12.41 9.22
C LEU A 217 -5.98 -11.59 8.57
N GLU A 218 -5.76 -11.09 7.36
CA GLU A 218 -6.78 -10.35 6.63
C GLU A 218 -7.98 -11.24 6.27
N LYS A 219 -7.79 -12.48 5.83
CA LYS A 219 -8.90 -13.42 5.58
C LYS A 219 -9.73 -13.69 6.85
N ALA A 220 -9.09 -13.70 8.01
CA ALA A 220 -9.75 -13.93 9.30
C ALA A 220 -10.52 -12.70 9.82
N CYS A 221 -10.05 -11.49 9.53
CA CYS A 221 -10.51 -10.27 10.23
C CYS A 221 -11.10 -9.18 9.32
N ASN A 222 -10.76 -9.15 8.03
CA ASN A 222 -11.14 -8.05 7.14
C ASN A 222 -12.57 -8.24 6.61
N PRO A 223 -13.51 -7.33 6.90
CA PRO A 223 -14.92 -7.52 6.51
C PRO A 223 -15.13 -7.59 5.00
N PHE A 224 -14.23 -6.99 4.20
CA PHE A 224 -14.31 -7.02 2.73
C PHE A 224 -13.81 -8.33 2.13
N LEU A 225 -13.13 -9.17 2.91
CA LEU A 225 -12.73 -10.53 2.54
C LEU A 225 -13.69 -11.59 3.13
N ARG A 226 -14.68 -11.13 3.92
CA ARG A 226 -15.63 -11.95 4.68
C ARG A 226 -17.07 -11.63 4.29
N THR A 227 -17.32 -11.33 3.02
CA THR A 227 -18.65 -10.95 2.49
C THR A 227 -19.73 -12.00 2.71
N SER A 228 -19.35 -13.25 2.95
CA SER A 228 -20.25 -14.38 3.27
C SER A 228 -20.48 -14.58 4.77
N SER A 229 -19.82 -13.81 5.65
CA SER A 229 -20.01 -13.88 7.10
C SER A 229 -21.46 -13.57 7.46
N ARG A 230 -22.08 -14.50 8.22
CA ARG A 230 -23.48 -14.35 8.67
C ARG A 230 -23.65 -13.15 9.57
N GLU A 231 -22.70 -12.91 10.47
CA GLU A 231 -22.72 -11.81 11.42
C GLU A 231 -22.65 -10.47 10.69
N ILE A 232 -21.68 -10.28 9.78
CA ILE A 232 -21.57 -9.06 8.97
C ILE A 232 -22.87 -8.80 8.19
N ARG A 233 -23.42 -9.84 7.56
CA ARG A 233 -24.66 -9.72 6.79
C ARG A 233 -25.85 -9.34 7.67
N GLN A 234 -25.95 -9.90 8.88
CA GLN A 234 -26.99 -9.55 9.84
C GLN A 234 -26.84 -8.10 10.34
N SER A 235 -25.63 -7.71 10.76
CA SER A 235 -25.34 -6.36 11.28
C SER A 235 -25.66 -5.24 10.28
N LEU A 236 -25.51 -5.52 8.97
CA LEU A 236 -25.77 -4.57 7.90
C LEU A 236 -27.10 -4.80 7.15
N ASN A 237 -27.95 -5.71 7.63
CA ASN A 237 -29.22 -6.08 6.99
C ASN A 237 -29.04 -6.49 5.50
N ILE A 238 -27.93 -7.14 5.16
CA ILE A 238 -27.66 -7.64 3.82
C ILE A 238 -28.55 -8.88 3.58
N PRO A 239 -29.39 -8.90 2.52
CA PRO A 239 -30.26 -10.03 2.25
C PRO A 239 -29.50 -11.36 2.09
N PRO A 240 -30.01 -12.49 2.59
CA PRO A 240 -29.38 -13.79 2.40
C PRO A 240 -29.16 -14.17 0.92
N ALA A 241 -30.05 -13.70 0.03
CA ALA A 241 -29.98 -13.93 -1.41
C ALA A 241 -28.93 -13.04 -2.12
N ALA A 242 -28.40 -12.00 -1.45
CA ALA A 242 -27.43 -11.11 -2.06
C ALA A 242 -26.12 -11.85 -2.35
N ASN A 243 -25.56 -11.63 -3.54
CA ASN A 243 -24.26 -12.18 -3.90
C ASN A 243 -23.12 -11.42 -3.18
N ASP A 244 -21.89 -11.94 -3.28
CA ASP A 244 -20.75 -11.34 -2.58
C ASP A 244 -20.39 -9.92 -3.05
N ALA A 245 -20.66 -9.57 -4.31
CA ALA A 245 -20.37 -8.24 -4.83
C ALA A 245 -21.39 -7.22 -4.30
N GLU A 246 -22.68 -7.60 -4.25
CA GLU A 246 -23.73 -6.81 -3.60
C GLU A 246 -23.42 -6.60 -2.11
N ALA A 247 -23.04 -7.66 -1.40
CA ALA A 247 -22.62 -7.58 0.00
C ALA A 247 -21.40 -6.66 0.18
N LEU A 248 -20.38 -6.77 -0.67
CA LEU A 248 -19.22 -5.88 -0.67
C LEU A 248 -19.63 -4.42 -0.87
N GLY A 249 -20.55 -4.15 -1.80
CA GLY A 249 -21.10 -2.82 -2.04
C GLY A 249 -21.77 -2.22 -0.81
N VAL A 250 -22.60 -2.99 -0.11
CA VAL A 250 -23.25 -2.56 1.14
C VAL A 250 -22.23 -2.30 2.24
N ILE A 251 -21.27 -3.21 2.46
CA ILE A 251 -20.19 -3.03 3.45
C ILE A 251 -19.38 -1.76 3.13
N ARG A 252 -19.08 -1.52 1.86
CA ARG A 252 -18.34 -0.34 1.40
C ARG A 252 -19.09 0.95 1.69
N GLN A 253 -20.38 0.98 1.36
CA GLN A 253 -21.24 2.13 1.62
C GLN A 253 -21.40 2.40 3.12
N ALA A 254 -21.56 1.35 3.94
CA ALA A 254 -21.59 1.49 5.40
C ALA A 254 -20.30 2.12 5.92
N LYS A 255 -19.13 1.64 5.45
CA LYS A 255 -17.83 2.19 5.86
C LYS A 255 -17.59 3.62 5.40
N ASP A 256 -18.14 4.01 4.26
CA ASP A 256 -17.98 5.37 3.74
C ASP A 256 -18.79 6.40 4.55
N ASN A 257 -19.80 5.95 5.28
CA ASN A 257 -20.68 6.76 6.13
C ASN A 257 -20.44 6.59 7.65
N PHE A 258 -19.39 5.86 8.05
CA PHE A 258 -18.99 5.61 9.45
C PHE A 258 -17.96 6.64 9.94
#